data_AF-A0A316WVB8-F1
#
_entry.id   AF-A0A316WVB8-F1
#
_cell.length_a   1.000
_cell.length_b   1.000
_cell.length_c   1.000
_cell.angle_alpha   90.00
_cell.angle_beta   90.00
_cell.angle_gamma   90.00
#
_symmetry.space_group_name_H-M   'P 1'
#
loop_
_entity.id
_entity.type
_entity.pdbx_description
1 polymer ?
#
loop_
_entity_poly.entity_id
_entity_poly.type
_entity_poly.pdbx_seq_one_letter_code
_entity_poly.pdbx_strand_id
1 'polypeptide(L)'
;MIGSKCDVSFNIKYNSSEAITKAVVNYEYPPASGTIVTYDIDNPLPQSGDKVELKDIQIPGTYHLEVKLAIGNVTAKTNATLVVDRCTAPSSCGAPVIKSVEVLKDGQIVMDYWVDINDFVTLEYQIATDSNFTNIIYVKGAFDYAQLEYIDMKSGKIPNNTQLYIRIRKYCKSNGISDWSNVITFQSGTWRNPLEARCQASGDDLIEDICYGDRDPILKIEVALSTDKPMIGSLIYLNNDLLAIPENIKKLYQNAPDNFKNNGILWIRFSSINPSFIYLVKSETAEIVDVTQRFKC
;
A
#
# COMPACT_ATOMS: atom_id res chain seq x y z
N MET A 1 35.90 5.65 -8.76
CA MET A 1 34.60 5.05 -8.44
C MET A 1 34.51 3.73 -9.17
N ILE A 2 34.58 2.60 -8.46
CA ILE A 2 34.37 1.28 -9.04
C ILE A 2 32.87 1.06 -9.00
N GLY A 3 32.21 1.09 -10.16
CA GLY A 3 30.79 0.76 -10.26
C GLY A 3 30.58 -0.68 -9.78
N SER A 4 29.54 -0.91 -8.98
CA SER A 4 29.07 -2.25 -8.63
C SER A 4 28.87 -3.09 -9.89
N LYS A 5 29.38 -4.32 -9.87
CA LYS A 5 29.15 -5.30 -10.92
C LYS A 5 28.12 -6.32 -10.45
N CYS A 6 27.19 -6.67 -11.33
CA CYS A 6 26.37 -7.87 -11.17
C CYS A 6 27.25 -9.12 -11.30
N ASP A 7 27.27 -9.96 -10.26
CA ASP A 7 27.90 -11.28 -10.31
C ASP A 7 26.85 -12.32 -10.70
N VAL A 8 26.74 -12.57 -12.00
CA VAL A 8 25.83 -13.58 -12.55
C VAL A 8 26.54 -14.92 -12.63
N SER A 9 25.90 -15.98 -12.14
CA SER A 9 26.46 -17.32 -12.22
C SER A 9 25.41 -18.43 -12.28
N PHE A 10 25.80 -19.58 -12.81
CA PHE A 10 24.97 -20.78 -12.88
C PHE A 10 25.85 -22.03 -12.82
N ASN A 11 25.26 -23.17 -12.45
CA ASN A 11 25.97 -24.44 -12.41
C ASN A 11 25.69 -25.25 -13.68
N ILE A 12 26.72 -25.88 -14.24
CA ILE A 12 26.58 -26.78 -15.37
C ILE A 12 26.63 -28.22 -14.86
N LYS A 13 25.64 -29.05 -15.24
CA LYS A 13 25.66 -30.49 -14.99
C LYS A 13 25.55 -31.25 -16.29
N TYR A 14 26.46 -32.19 -16.53
CA TYR A 14 26.46 -33.05 -17.70
C TYR A 14 26.98 -34.45 -17.35
N ASN A 15 26.70 -35.43 -18.21
CA ASN A 15 27.27 -36.77 -18.15
C ASN A 15 28.05 -37.02 -19.44
N SER A 16 29.32 -37.41 -19.33
CA SER A 16 30.20 -37.67 -20.46
C SER A 16 31.25 -38.71 -20.09
N SER A 17 31.58 -39.59 -21.05
CA SER A 17 32.70 -40.52 -20.96
C SER A 17 34.06 -39.89 -21.28
N GLU A 18 34.06 -38.68 -21.88
CA GLU A 18 35.25 -37.94 -22.29
C GLU A 18 35.23 -36.50 -21.75
N ALA A 19 36.40 -35.88 -21.61
CA ALA A 19 36.51 -34.49 -21.20
C ALA A 19 35.97 -33.57 -22.31
N ILE A 20 35.22 -32.53 -21.92
CA ILE A 20 34.81 -31.49 -22.86
C ILE A 20 36.04 -30.75 -23.38
N THR A 21 35.99 -30.37 -24.65
CA THR A 21 37.05 -29.61 -25.34
C THR A 21 36.66 -28.16 -25.58
N LYS A 22 35.37 -27.82 -25.46
CA LYS A 22 34.86 -26.45 -25.59
C LYS A 22 33.56 -26.26 -24.82
N ALA A 23 33.37 -25.09 -24.22
CA ALA A 23 32.13 -24.70 -23.56
C ALA A 23 31.80 -23.23 -23.88
N VAL A 24 30.58 -22.96 -24.36
CA VAL A 24 30.15 -21.60 -24.72
C VAL A 24 28.73 -21.32 -24.26
N VAL A 25 28.45 -20.06 -23.95
CA VAL A 25 27.11 -19.56 -23.66
C VAL A 25 26.76 -18.47 -24.65
N ASN A 26 25.61 -18.58 -25.30
CA ASN A 26 25.06 -17.50 -26.11
C ASN A 26 23.87 -16.88 -25.38
N TYR A 27 23.78 -15.56 -25.39
CA TYR A 27 22.66 -14.81 -24.82
C TYR A 27 22.51 -13.46 -25.50
N GLU A 28 21.33 -12.85 -25.40
CA GLU A 28 21.10 -11.51 -25.90
C GLU A 28 21.64 -10.44 -24.94
N TYR A 29 22.37 -9.45 -25.46
CA TYR A 29 22.83 -8.32 -24.67
C TYR A 29 22.73 -6.99 -25.46
N PRO A 30 21.95 -6.00 -24.97
CA PRO A 30 21.02 -6.06 -23.82
C PRO A 30 19.92 -7.14 -23.99
N PRO A 31 19.19 -7.53 -22.93
CA PRO A 31 18.15 -8.54 -23.04
C PRO A 31 17.02 -8.05 -23.96
N ALA A 32 16.47 -8.96 -24.79
CA ALA A 32 15.47 -8.67 -25.83
C ALA A 32 15.92 -7.68 -26.92
N SER A 33 17.24 -7.45 -27.07
CA SER A 33 17.77 -6.59 -28.12
C SER A 33 17.89 -7.28 -29.49
N GLY A 34 17.83 -8.62 -29.53
CA GLY A 34 18.17 -9.42 -30.70
C GLY A 34 19.67 -9.49 -31.03
N THR A 35 20.53 -8.81 -30.26
CA THR A 35 21.99 -8.88 -30.43
C THR A 35 22.55 -10.02 -29.59
N ILE A 36 23.01 -11.09 -30.26
CA ILE A 36 23.58 -12.27 -29.59
C ILE A 36 25.06 -12.04 -29.27
N VAL A 37 25.41 -12.23 -28.00
CA VAL A 37 26.78 -12.30 -27.50
C VAL A 37 27.14 -13.75 -27.24
N THR A 38 28.33 -14.15 -27.67
CA THR A 38 28.95 -15.44 -27.35
C THR A 38 30.00 -15.25 -26.27
N TYR A 39 29.87 -15.98 -25.17
CA TYR A 39 30.81 -16.02 -24.08
C TYR A 39 31.48 -17.40 -24.04
N ASP A 40 32.78 -17.43 -24.35
CA ASP A 40 33.59 -18.64 -24.29
C ASP A 40 33.99 -18.92 -22.82
N ILE A 41 33.65 -20.11 -22.32
CA ILE A 41 34.00 -20.57 -20.96
C ILE A 41 35.35 -21.28 -21.04
N ASP A 42 36.38 -20.51 -21.35
CA ASP A 42 37.71 -21.02 -21.64
C ASP A 42 38.64 -20.64 -20.48
N ASN A 43 39.02 -21.63 -19.66
CA ASN A 43 40.06 -21.58 -18.61
C ASN A 43 39.60 -21.37 -17.13
N PRO A 44 39.42 -22.46 -16.35
CA PRO A 44 39.39 -23.86 -16.78
C PRO A 44 38.08 -24.20 -17.49
N LEU A 45 38.09 -25.22 -18.35
CA LEU A 45 36.85 -25.80 -18.87
C LEU A 45 36.04 -26.39 -17.70
N PRO A 46 34.74 -26.14 -17.61
CA PRO A 46 33.94 -26.52 -16.45
C PRO A 46 33.77 -28.05 -16.39
N GLN A 47 34.03 -28.64 -15.22
CA GLN A 47 33.62 -29.99 -14.89
C GLN A 47 32.12 -30.05 -14.56
N SER A 48 31.56 -31.25 -14.57
CA SER A 48 30.15 -31.43 -14.20
C SER A 48 29.95 -31.08 -12.73
N GLY A 49 29.10 -30.08 -12.48
CA GLY A 49 28.83 -29.50 -11.16
C GLY A 49 29.43 -28.12 -10.95
N ASP A 50 30.35 -27.68 -11.82
CA ASP A 50 31.06 -26.41 -11.65
C ASP A 50 30.14 -25.20 -11.80
N LYS A 51 30.47 -24.16 -11.01
CA LYS A 51 29.87 -22.84 -11.09
C LYS A 51 30.58 -22.04 -12.19
N VAL A 52 29.81 -21.55 -13.16
CA VAL A 52 30.26 -20.67 -14.23
C VAL A 52 29.76 -19.26 -13.96
N GLU A 53 30.65 -18.27 -14.07
CA GLU A 53 30.32 -16.86 -13.90
C GLU A 53 30.32 -16.14 -15.26
N LEU A 54 29.22 -15.46 -15.58
CA LEU A 54 29.10 -14.61 -16.76
C LEU A 54 29.52 -13.20 -16.38
N LYS A 55 30.70 -12.80 -16.86
CA LYS A 55 31.23 -11.45 -16.63
C LYS A 55 30.48 -10.43 -17.47
N ASP A 56 30.41 -9.21 -16.97
CA ASP A 56 29.93 -8.01 -17.68
C ASP A 56 28.42 -7.95 -18.01
N ILE A 57 27.61 -8.82 -17.41
CA ILE A 57 26.15 -8.62 -17.36
C ILE A 57 25.86 -7.51 -16.35
N GLN A 58 25.44 -6.33 -16.81
CA GLN A 58 25.17 -5.14 -15.97
C GLN A 58 23.78 -4.54 -16.18
N ILE A 59 22.98 -5.13 -17.07
CA ILE A 59 21.66 -4.60 -17.44
C ILE A 59 20.60 -5.54 -16.85
N PRO A 60 19.64 -5.04 -16.06
CA PRO A 60 18.52 -5.85 -15.62
C PRO A 60 17.69 -6.41 -16.77
N GLY A 61 17.14 -7.60 -16.57
CA GLY A 61 16.22 -8.23 -17.50
C GLY A 61 16.25 -9.75 -17.46
N THR A 62 15.45 -10.36 -18.33
CA THR A 62 15.44 -11.81 -18.51
C THR A 62 16.39 -12.20 -19.64
N TYR A 63 17.35 -13.05 -19.32
CA TYR A 63 18.33 -13.59 -20.25
C TYR A 63 17.98 -15.04 -20.59
N HIS A 64 17.87 -15.33 -21.88
CA HIS A 64 17.77 -16.70 -22.39
C HIS A 64 19.17 -17.17 -22.79
N LEU A 65 19.70 -18.13 -22.04
CA LEU A 65 21.02 -18.68 -22.22
C LEU A 65 20.93 -19.96 -23.06
N GLU A 66 21.69 -20.04 -24.15
CA GLU A 66 21.96 -21.28 -24.89
C GLU A 66 23.37 -21.75 -24.53
N VAL A 67 23.47 -22.76 -23.66
CA VAL A 67 24.73 -23.35 -23.24
C VAL A 67 25.09 -24.49 -24.19
N LYS A 68 26.30 -24.47 -24.76
CA LYS A 68 26.83 -25.53 -25.63
C LYS A 68 28.11 -26.11 -25.05
N LEU A 69 28.17 -27.43 -24.99
CA LEU A 69 29.36 -28.19 -24.64
C LEU A 69 29.78 -29.04 -25.84
N ALA A 70 31.08 -29.14 -26.12
CA ALA A 70 31.60 -29.97 -27.19
C ALA A 70 32.72 -30.90 -26.74
N ILE A 71 32.80 -32.05 -27.41
CA ILE A 71 33.87 -33.05 -27.31
C ILE A 71 34.34 -33.30 -28.75
N GLY A 72 35.50 -32.75 -29.11
CA GLY A 72 35.94 -32.73 -30.50
C GLY A 72 34.91 -32.07 -31.41
N ASN A 73 34.33 -32.84 -32.34
CA ASN A 73 33.32 -32.36 -33.29
C ASN A 73 31.87 -32.59 -32.84
N VAL A 74 31.64 -33.27 -31.71
CA VAL A 74 30.29 -33.54 -31.18
C VAL A 74 29.88 -32.42 -30.25
N THR A 75 28.68 -31.86 -30.42
CA THR A 75 28.16 -30.75 -29.60
C THR A 75 26.81 -31.10 -28.98
N ALA A 76 26.66 -30.86 -27.67
CA ALA A 76 25.40 -30.89 -26.94
C ALA A 76 24.96 -29.47 -26.59
N LYS A 77 23.65 -29.23 -26.51
CA LYS A 77 23.07 -27.91 -26.21
C LYS A 77 21.95 -28.01 -25.19
N THR A 78 21.81 -26.99 -24.35
CA THR A 78 20.67 -26.82 -23.46
C THR A 78 20.32 -25.34 -23.30
N ASN A 79 19.07 -25.06 -22.97
CA ASN A 79 18.58 -23.71 -22.74
C ASN A 79 18.29 -23.49 -21.25
N ALA A 80 18.61 -22.29 -20.75
CA ALA A 80 18.28 -21.85 -19.40
C ALA A 80 17.76 -20.42 -19.43
N THR A 81 16.99 -20.05 -18.41
CA THR A 81 16.52 -18.68 -18.22
C THR A 81 17.11 -18.15 -16.92
N LEU A 82 17.67 -16.94 -17.00
CA LEU A 82 18.17 -16.20 -15.86
C LEU A 82 17.42 -14.87 -15.77
N VAL A 83 16.91 -14.54 -14.60
CA VAL A 83 16.30 -13.23 -14.33
C VAL A 83 17.28 -12.41 -13.50
N VAL A 84 17.69 -11.26 -14.03
CA VAL A 84 18.56 -10.30 -13.36
C VAL A 84 17.73 -9.08 -12.99
N ASP A 85 17.41 -8.92 -11.72
CA ASP A 85 16.51 -7.85 -11.29
C ASP A 85 17.20 -6.48 -11.18
N ARG A 86 18.42 -6.41 -10.61
CA ARG A 86 19.18 -5.15 -10.42
C ARG A 86 20.69 -5.37 -10.38
N CYS A 87 21.46 -4.46 -10.99
CA CYS A 87 22.93 -4.48 -11.04
C CYS A 87 23.61 -3.24 -10.41
N THR A 88 22.88 -2.47 -9.62
CA THR A 88 23.41 -1.32 -8.88
C THR A 88 23.82 -1.73 -7.48
N ALA A 89 24.89 -1.12 -6.96
CA ALA A 89 25.31 -1.22 -5.57
C ALA A 89 24.08 -0.91 -4.70
N PRO A 90 23.88 -1.58 -3.56
CA PRO A 90 22.88 -1.12 -2.62
C PRO A 90 23.12 0.36 -2.36
N SER A 91 22.11 1.19 -2.60
CA SER A 91 22.16 2.60 -2.20
C SER A 91 22.57 2.61 -0.74
N SER A 92 23.58 3.40 -0.35
CA SER A 92 23.87 3.54 1.10
C SER A 92 22.63 4.08 1.83
N CYS A 93 21.70 4.69 1.09
CA CYS A 93 20.31 4.85 1.45
C CYS A 93 19.59 3.49 1.41
N GLY A 94 19.85 2.60 2.38
CA GLY A 94 19.28 1.25 2.39
C GLY A 94 17.74 1.26 2.38
N ALA A 95 17.14 0.39 1.58
CA ALA A 95 15.69 0.28 1.45
C ALA A 95 15.04 -0.15 2.78
N PRO A 96 13.85 0.38 3.12
CA PRO A 96 13.05 -0.16 4.22
C PRO A 96 12.59 -1.60 3.98
N VAL A 97 12.12 -2.25 5.04
CA VAL A 97 11.51 -3.59 4.99
C VAL A 97 10.14 -3.55 5.65
N ILE A 98 9.09 -3.97 4.94
CA ILE A 98 7.77 -4.17 5.55
C ILE A 98 7.73 -5.57 6.16
N LYS A 99 7.46 -5.65 7.46
CA LYS A 99 7.36 -6.92 8.18
C LYS A 99 5.97 -7.52 8.05
N SER A 100 4.94 -6.70 8.26
CA SER A 100 3.55 -7.10 8.17
C SER A 100 2.65 -5.92 7.85
N VAL A 101 1.46 -6.25 7.33
CA VAL A 101 0.34 -5.32 7.16
C VAL A 101 -0.87 -5.99 7.76
N GLU A 102 -1.46 -5.36 8.76
CA GLU A 102 -2.64 -5.84 9.47
C GLU A 102 -3.83 -4.94 9.15
N VAL A 103 -5.00 -5.55 8.99
CA VAL A 103 -6.27 -4.85 8.86
C VAL A 103 -7.09 -5.13 10.11
N LEU A 104 -7.32 -4.09 10.90
CA LEU A 104 -8.07 -4.15 12.14
C LEU A 104 -9.59 -4.32 11.85
N LYS A 105 -10.37 -4.63 12.89
CA LYS A 105 -11.81 -4.93 12.76
C LYS A 105 -12.63 -3.77 12.19
N ASP A 106 -12.20 -2.54 12.42
CA ASP A 106 -12.78 -1.29 11.92
C ASP A 106 -12.31 -0.94 10.49
N GLY A 107 -11.48 -1.78 9.88
CA GLY A 107 -10.91 -1.57 8.55
C GLY A 107 -9.63 -0.72 8.54
N GLN A 108 -9.15 -0.24 9.70
CA GLN A 108 -7.89 0.49 9.80
C GLN A 108 -6.73 -0.41 9.35
N ILE A 109 -5.88 0.12 8.47
CA ILE A 109 -4.69 -0.57 8.00
C ILE A 109 -3.49 -0.11 8.82
N VAL A 110 -2.73 -1.06 9.37
CA VAL A 110 -1.51 -0.81 10.15
C VAL A 110 -0.35 -1.53 9.49
N MET A 111 0.72 -0.79 9.19
CA MET A 111 1.95 -1.33 8.60
C MET A 111 3.05 -1.37 9.67
N ASP A 112 3.60 -2.55 9.97
CA ASP A 112 4.84 -2.71 10.76
C ASP A 112 6.01 -2.82 9.79
N TYR A 113 6.97 -1.92 9.94
CA TYR A 113 8.11 -1.83 9.04
C TYR A 113 9.36 -1.39 9.78
N TRP A 114 10.50 -1.64 9.16
CA TRP A 114 11.81 -1.27 9.68
C TRP A 114 12.55 -0.38 8.68
N VAL A 115 13.22 0.63 9.22
CA VAL A 115 14.04 1.58 8.48
C VAL A 115 15.38 1.71 9.20
N ASP A 116 16.47 1.64 8.45
CA ASP A 116 17.76 2.15 8.93
C ASP A 116 17.71 3.69 8.96
N ILE A 117 17.76 4.25 10.17
CA ILE A 117 17.66 5.70 10.41
C ILE A 117 18.96 6.46 10.06
N ASN A 118 20.04 5.76 9.74
CA ASN A 118 21.24 6.41 9.24
C ASN A 118 20.94 7.14 7.93
N ASP A 119 21.42 8.38 7.84
CA ASP A 119 21.24 9.26 6.68
C ASP A 119 19.77 9.56 6.33
N PHE A 120 18.83 9.29 7.23
CA PHE A 120 17.38 9.44 7.01
C PHE A 120 16.93 10.90 6.88
N VAL A 121 15.99 11.15 5.96
CA VAL A 121 15.24 12.41 5.81
C VAL A 121 13.76 12.19 6.01
N THR A 122 13.16 11.31 5.19
CA THR A 122 11.72 11.07 5.21
C THR A 122 11.35 9.79 4.47
N LEU A 123 10.08 9.39 4.55
CA LEU A 123 9.54 8.19 3.91
C LEU A 123 8.47 8.52 2.87
N GLU A 124 8.24 7.53 2.00
CA GLU A 124 7.09 7.49 1.10
C GLU A 124 6.58 6.05 0.97
N TYR A 125 5.27 5.85 1.06
CA TYR A 125 4.64 4.58 0.68
C TYR A 125 3.55 4.78 -0.37
N GLN A 126 3.29 3.69 -1.10
CA GLN A 126 2.29 3.63 -2.15
C GLN A 126 1.41 2.40 -1.95
N ILE A 127 0.13 2.53 -2.25
CA ILE A 127 -0.82 1.42 -2.33
C ILE A 127 -1.37 1.35 -3.76
N ALA A 128 -1.40 0.16 -4.33
CA ALA A 128 -1.88 -0.10 -5.69
C ALA A 128 -2.86 -1.28 -5.72
N THR A 129 -3.65 -1.35 -6.79
CA THR A 129 -4.54 -2.50 -7.07
C THR A 129 -3.83 -3.62 -7.83
N ASP A 130 -2.57 -3.44 -8.21
CA ASP A 130 -1.73 -4.43 -8.88
C ASP A 130 -0.31 -4.46 -8.29
N SER A 131 0.32 -5.64 -8.34
CA SER A 131 1.66 -5.87 -7.77
C SER A 131 2.78 -5.12 -8.48
N ASN A 132 2.55 -4.65 -9.71
CA ASN A 132 3.53 -3.90 -10.50
C ASN A 132 3.43 -2.39 -10.23
N PHE A 133 2.47 -1.95 -9.42
CA PHE A 133 2.21 -0.54 -9.11
C PHE A 133 1.98 0.31 -10.36
N THR A 134 1.25 -0.24 -11.33
CA THR A 134 0.79 0.51 -12.51
C THR A 134 -0.46 1.34 -12.21
N ASN A 135 -1.30 0.88 -11.28
CA ASN A 135 -2.53 1.51 -10.81
C ASN A 135 -2.41 1.90 -9.32
N ILE A 136 -1.70 2.99 -9.06
CA ILE A 136 -1.50 3.52 -7.70
C ILE A 136 -2.76 4.29 -7.28
N ILE A 137 -3.37 3.87 -6.17
CA ILE A 137 -4.58 4.48 -5.63
C ILE A 137 -4.29 5.38 -4.43
N TYR A 138 -3.18 5.18 -3.74
CA TYR A 138 -2.81 5.97 -2.57
C TYR A 138 -1.30 6.20 -2.52
N VAL A 139 -0.90 7.43 -2.17
CA VAL A 139 0.49 7.82 -1.97
C VAL A 139 0.55 8.68 -0.73
N LYS A 140 1.44 8.32 0.21
CA LYS A 140 1.84 9.16 1.32
C LYS A 140 3.33 9.41 1.20
N GLY A 141 3.73 10.67 1.09
CA GLY A 141 5.12 11.09 1.15
C GLY A 141 5.39 12.00 2.34
N ALA A 142 6.66 12.27 2.58
CA ALA A 142 7.13 13.27 3.53
C ALA A 142 6.67 13.02 4.99
N PHE A 143 6.77 11.77 5.48
CA PHE A 143 6.48 11.43 6.87
C PHE A 143 7.72 10.88 7.62
N ASP A 144 7.71 11.04 8.95
CA ASP A 144 8.78 10.60 9.85
C ASP A 144 8.70 9.09 10.12
N TYR A 145 9.81 8.50 10.54
CA TYR A 145 9.86 7.09 10.90
C TYR A 145 9.19 6.83 12.26
N ALA A 146 8.22 5.92 12.25
CA ALA A 146 7.71 5.21 13.41
C ALA A 146 7.60 3.72 13.02
N GLN A 147 7.85 2.79 13.94
CA GLN A 147 7.80 1.37 13.59
C GLN A 147 6.42 0.94 13.07
N LEU A 148 5.34 1.51 13.62
CA LEU A 148 3.97 1.29 13.18
C LEU A 148 3.47 2.55 12.46
N GLU A 149 3.00 2.38 11.23
CA GLU A 149 2.30 3.41 10.46
C GLU A 149 0.82 3.06 10.37
N TYR A 150 -0.03 4.00 10.79
CA TYR A 150 -1.47 3.93 10.65
C TYR A 150 -1.86 4.64 9.36
N ILE A 151 -2.25 3.86 8.36
CA ILE A 151 -2.56 4.41 7.04
C ILE A 151 -3.81 5.29 7.14
N ASP A 152 -3.72 6.52 6.64
CA ASP A 152 -4.86 7.43 6.64
C ASP A 152 -5.93 6.96 5.64
N MET A 153 -6.98 6.38 6.20
CA MET A 153 -8.12 5.86 5.48
C MET A 153 -9.13 6.97 5.09
N LYS A 154 -9.03 8.19 5.65
CA LYS A 154 -10.00 9.29 5.45
C LYS A 154 -10.04 9.81 4.01
N SER A 155 -8.99 9.56 3.21
CA SER A 155 -8.92 10.02 1.83
C SER A 155 -9.94 9.37 0.89
N GLY A 156 -10.62 8.30 1.32
CA GLY A 156 -11.62 7.58 0.53
C GLY A 156 -11.08 6.91 -0.74
N LYS A 157 -9.75 6.85 -0.91
CA LYS A 157 -9.11 6.27 -2.10
C LYS A 157 -8.87 4.77 -2.01
N ILE A 158 -8.97 4.20 -0.81
CA ILE A 158 -8.73 2.78 -0.57
C ILE A 158 -10.08 2.05 -0.67
N PRO A 159 -10.29 1.20 -1.70
CA PRO A 159 -11.55 0.50 -1.88
C PRO A 159 -11.72 -0.56 -0.79
N ASN A 160 -12.98 -0.78 -0.38
CA ASN A 160 -13.33 -1.79 0.62
C ASN A 160 -13.21 -3.20 0.05
N ASN A 161 -12.88 -4.17 0.91
CA ASN A 161 -12.86 -5.60 0.59
C ASN A 161 -12.14 -5.92 -0.74
N THR A 162 -10.99 -5.30 -0.96
CA THR A 162 -10.20 -5.40 -2.20
C THR A 162 -8.78 -5.89 -1.89
N GLN A 163 -8.24 -6.78 -2.72
CA GLN A 163 -6.85 -7.18 -2.61
C GLN A 163 -5.95 -6.03 -3.13
N LEU A 164 -5.02 -5.59 -2.30
CA LEU A 164 -4.16 -4.44 -2.54
C LEU A 164 -2.69 -4.78 -2.26
N TYR A 165 -1.82 -3.92 -2.77
CA TYR A 165 -0.36 -4.07 -2.70
C TYR A 165 0.24 -2.81 -2.14
N ILE A 166 1.15 -2.93 -1.15
CA ILE A 166 1.85 -1.80 -0.55
C ILE A 166 3.37 -1.96 -0.62
N ARG A 167 4.06 -0.85 -0.83
CA ARG A 167 5.52 -0.72 -0.78
C ARG A 167 5.91 0.62 -0.18
N ILE A 168 7.10 0.69 0.42
CA ILE A 168 7.65 1.89 1.05
C ILE A 168 9.10 2.13 0.59
N ARG A 169 9.54 3.38 0.55
CA ARG A 169 10.94 3.78 0.32
C ARG A 169 11.32 4.93 1.24
N LYS A 170 12.62 5.16 1.42
CA LYS A 170 13.15 6.27 2.21
C LYS A 170 13.93 7.26 1.36
N TYR A 171 13.97 8.50 1.81
CA TYR A 171 14.79 9.57 1.28
C TYR A 171 15.94 9.81 2.24
N CYS A 172 17.12 10.08 1.70
CA CYS A 172 18.36 10.23 2.44
C CYS A 172 19.09 11.54 2.14
N LYS A 173 19.88 12.03 3.10
CA LYS A 173 20.58 13.33 2.97
C LYS A 173 21.72 13.25 1.97
N SER A 174 22.49 12.15 2.00
CA SER A 174 23.69 12.03 1.18
C SER A 174 23.44 11.43 -0.21
N ASN A 175 22.50 10.49 -0.34
CA ASN A 175 22.38 9.62 -1.52
C ASN A 175 20.98 9.52 -2.14
N GLY A 176 20.17 10.58 -2.02
CA GLY A 176 18.91 10.69 -2.76
C GLY A 176 17.81 9.78 -2.22
N ILE A 177 17.30 8.86 -3.03
CA ILE A 177 16.12 8.04 -2.70
C ILE A 177 16.53 6.56 -2.70
N SER A 178 16.10 5.80 -1.70
CA SER A 178 16.29 4.36 -1.66
C SER A 178 15.47 3.65 -2.73
N ASP A 179 15.85 2.40 -2.96
CA ASP A 179 14.96 1.42 -3.56
C ASP A 179 13.66 1.25 -2.74
N TRP A 180 12.62 0.77 -3.42
CA TRP A 180 11.39 0.31 -2.79
C TRP A 180 11.63 -0.97 -1.98
N SER A 181 10.88 -1.13 -0.90
CA SER A 181 10.83 -2.33 -0.06
C SER A 181 10.31 -3.56 -0.81
N ASN A 182 10.29 -4.70 -0.11
CA ASN A 182 9.42 -5.81 -0.45
C ASN A 182 7.96 -5.35 -0.59
N VAL A 183 7.23 -5.95 -1.53
CA VAL A 183 5.80 -5.71 -1.73
C VAL A 183 5.02 -6.65 -0.83
N ILE A 184 4.10 -6.10 -0.04
CA ILE A 184 3.15 -6.89 0.75
C ILE A 184 1.78 -6.82 0.10
N THR A 185 1.16 -7.99 -0.04
CA THR A 185 -0.24 -8.14 -0.46
C THR A 185 -1.13 -8.23 0.77
N PHE A 186 -2.24 -7.51 0.78
CA PHE A 186 -3.21 -7.57 1.86
C PHE A 186 -4.64 -7.38 1.31
N GLN A 187 -5.64 -7.83 2.06
CA GLN A 187 -7.04 -7.62 1.75
C GLN A 187 -7.54 -6.42 2.57
N SER A 188 -8.01 -5.35 1.93
CA SER A 188 -8.59 -4.21 2.66
C SER A 188 -9.87 -4.61 3.38
N GLY A 189 -10.13 -3.96 4.51
CA GLY A 189 -11.35 -4.15 5.28
C GLY A 189 -12.51 -3.33 4.73
N THR A 190 -13.59 -3.26 5.51
CA THR A 190 -14.66 -2.29 5.27
C THR A 190 -14.39 -1.07 6.14
N TRP A 191 -13.90 0.01 5.54
CA TRP A 191 -13.73 1.29 6.22
C TRP A 191 -14.94 2.17 5.99
N ARG A 192 -15.48 2.76 7.06
CA ARG A 192 -16.54 3.76 6.99
C ARG A 192 -15.91 5.12 7.17
N ASN A 193 -15.84 5.91 6.10
CA ASN A 193 -15.22 7.24 6.15
C ASN A 193 -15.91 8.10 7.21
N PRO A 194 -15.16 8.63 8.19
CA PRO A 194 -15.69 9.59 9.14
C PRO A 194 -16.16 10.85 8.39
N LEU A 195 -17.38 11.27 8.68
CA LEU A 195 -18.00 12.49 8.20
C LEU A 195 -18.12 13.45 9.37
N GLU A 196 -17.66 14.67 9.17
CA GLU A 196 -17.93 15.75 10.12
C GLU A 196 -19.42 16.08 10.10
N ALA A 197 -20.05 15.91 11.26
CA ALA A 197 -21.46 16.14 11.46
C ALA A 197 -21.70 17.24 12.48
N ARG A 198 -22.73 18.05 12.20
CA ARG A 198 -23.35 18.98 13.14
C ARG A 198 -24.68 18.38 13.54
N CYS A 199 -24.86 18.16 14.83
CA CYS A 199 -26.01 17.46 15.38
C CYS A 199 -26.80 18.39 16.28
N GLN A 200 -28.11 18.19 16.32
CA GLN A 200 -29.00 18.79 17.30
C GLN A 200 -29.75 17.69 18.04
N ALA A 201 -29.88 17.85 19.36
CA ALA A 201 -30.44 16.83 20.22
C ALA A 201 -31.95 16.66 20.00
N SER A 202 -32.46 15.48 20.35
CA SER A 202 -33.89 15.24 20.43
C SER A 202 -34.50 16.02 21.59
N GLY A 203 -35.70 16.58 21.35
CA GLY A 203 -36.38 17.50 22.25
C GLY A 203 -36.10 18.98 22.00
N ASP A 204 -35.12 19.32 21.16
CA ASP A 204 -34.84 20.71 20.77
C ASP A 204 -35.51 21.04 19.42
N ASP A 205 -36.00 22.28 19.29
CA ASP A 205 -36.54 22.79 18.02
C ASP A 205 -35.43 22.99 17.00
N LEU A 206 -35.59 22.47 15.78
CA LEU A 206 -34.61 22.64 14.70
C LEU A 206 -34.29 24.13 14.46
N ILE A 207 -33.04 24.53 14.69
CA ILE A 207 -32.55 25.90 14.50
C ILE A 207 -31.57 25.99 13.32
N GLU A 208 -31.49 27.17 12.69
CA GLU A 208 -30.61 27.43 11.54
C GLU A 208 -29.11 27.29 11.88
N ASP A 209 -28.75 27.38 13.16
CA ASP A 209 -27.36 27.21 13.63
C ASP A 209 -26.78 25.82 13.28
N ILE A 210 -27.59 24.80 12.98
CA ILE A 210 -27.09 23.54 12.43
C ILE A 210 -26.36 23.73 11.08
N CYS A 211 -26.66 24.80 10.33
CA CYS A 211 -25.98 25.17 9.09
C CYS A 211 -24.67 25.95 9.33
N TYR A 212 -24.61 26.84 10.34
CA TYR A 212 -23.54 27.84 10.42
C TYR A 212 -22.95 28.04 11.81
N GLY A 213 -23.67 27.66 12.87
CA GLY A 213 -23.33 27.95 14.24
C GLY A 213 -22.29 27.02 14.87
N ASP A 214 -21.54 27.60 15.81
CA ASP A 214 -20.58 26.93 16.70
C ASP A 214 -21.03 27.02 18.17
N ARG A 215 -22.29 27.37 18.38
CA ARG A 215 -22.88 27.63 19.69
C ARG A 215 -23.70 26.42 20.15
N ASP A 216 -23.72 26.22 21.47
CA ASP A 216 -24.72 25.41 22.14
C ASP A 216 -26.12 25.81 21.63
N PRO A 217 -26.99 24.88 21.17
CA PRO A 217 -26.99 23.42 21.38
C PRO A 217 -26.46 22.55 20.23
N ILE A 218 -25.59 23.05 19.35
CA ILE A 218 -25.06 22.24 18.24
C ILE A 218 -23.85 21.41 18.68
N LEU A 219 -23.98 20.08 18.63
CA LEU A 219 -22.88 19.15 18.87
C LEU A 219 -22.13 18.86 17.56
N LYS A 220 -20.82 19.13 17.55
CA LYS A 220 -19.93 18.74 16.45
C LYS A 220 -19.26 17.42 16.77
N ILE A 221 -19.43 16.43 15.89
CA ILE A 221 -18.82 15.11 16.02
C ILE A 221 -18.40 14.57 14.65
N GLU A 222 -17.41 13.69 14.64
CA GLU A 222 -17.18 12.80 13.50
C GLU A 222 -18.06 11.56 13.68
N VAL A 223 -18.68 11.10 12.58
CA VAL A 223 -19.52 9.90 12.54
C VAL A 223 -19.28 9.11 11.27
N ALA A 224 -19.56 7.82 11.29
CA ALA A 224 -19.54 6.97 10.11
C ALA A 224 -20.97 6.54 9.74
N LEU A 225 -21.20 6.16 8.48
CA LEU A 225 -22.50 5.69 8.00
C LEU A 225 -22.46 4.22 7.59
N SER A 226 -23.59 3.52 7.69
CA SER A 226 -23.75 2.18 7.09
C SER A 226 -23.74 2.19 5.55
N THR A 227 -23.85 3.36 4.94
CA THR A 227 -23.94 3.57 3.49
C THR A 227 -22.87 4.57 3.03
N ASP A 228 -22.46 4.50 1.77
CA ASP A 228 -21.41 5.36 1.20
C ASP A 228 -21.76 6.87 1.22
N LYS A 229 -23.05 7.20 1.27
CA LYS A 229 -23.58 8.57 1.37
C LYS A 229 -24.75 8.62 2.36
N PRO A 230 -25.05 9.78 2.97
CA PRO A 230 -26.25 9.94 3.78
C PRO A 230 -27.51 9.76 2.95
N MET A 231 -28.40 8.87 3.39
CA MET A 231 -29.71 8.64 2.79
C MET A 231 -30.70 8.10 3.83
N ILE A 232 -31.99 8.09 3.50
CA ILE A 232 -33.00 7.43 4.33
C ILE A 232 -32.64 5.95 4.46
N GLY A 233 -32.62 5.44 5.69
CA GLY A 233 -32.17 4.09 6.07
C GLY A 233 -30.69 3.99 6.47
N SER A 234 -29.88 5.05 6.31
CA SER A 234 -28.51 5.06 6.80
C SER A 234 -28.46 5.01 8.33
N LEU A 235 -27.66 4.11 8.89
CA LEU A 235 -27.34 4.08 10.32
C LEU A 235 -26.10 4.92 10.59
N ILE A 236 -26.13 5.67 11.69
CA ILE A 236 -25.04 6.56 12.12
C ILE A 236 -24.25 5.87 13.23
N TYR A 237 -22.94 5.80 13.06
CA TYR A 237 -21.98 5.22 13.99
C TYR A 237 -21.04 6.29 14.53
N LEU A 238 -20.66 6.17 15.80
CA LEU A 238 -19.60 6.95 16.41
C LEU A 238 -18.23 6.40 15.97
N ASN A 239 -17.15 7.12 16.28
CA ASN A 239 -15.77 6.79 15.86
C ASN A 239 -15.22 5.43 16.32
N ASN A 240 -15.98 4.66 17.11
CA ASN A 240 -15.61 3.33 17.59
C ASN A 240 -16.57 2.22 17.10
N ASP A 241 -17.28 2.47 16.00
CA ASP A 241 -18.26 1.57 15.38
C ASP A 241 -19.49 1.23 16.23
N LEU A 242 -19.73 1.96 17.33
CA LEU A 242 -20.99 1.87 18.06
C LEU A 242 -22.03 2.81 17.45
N LEU A 243 -23.29 2.39 17.40
CA LEU A 243 -24.39 3.24 16.93
C LEU A 243 -24.47 4.54 17.74
N ALA A 244 -24.80 5.65 17.09
CA ALA A 244 -24.93 6.98 17.70
C ALA A 244 -26.26 7.14 18.47
N ILE A 245 -26.53 6.19 19.36
CA ILE A 245 -27.69 6.18 20.27
C ILE A 245 -27.32 6.80 21.63
N PRO A 246 -28.31 7.29 22.41
CA PRO A 246 -28.07 7.97 23.69
C PRO A 246 -27.12 7.23 24.64
N GLU A 247 -27.29 5.91 24.78
CA GLU A 247 -26.47 5.08 25.67
C GLU A 247 -24.98 5.13 25.29
N ASN A 248 -24.67 5.02 24.00
CA ASN A 248 -23.29 5.04 23.50
C ASN A 248 -22.71 6.46 23.52
N ILE A 249 -23.50 7.48 23.19
CA ILE A 249 -23.10 8.90 23.29
C ILE A 249 -22.72 9.22 24.73
N LYS A 250 -23.57 8.84 25.71
CA LYS A 250 -23.33 9.04 27.14
C LYS A 250 -22.04 8.37 27.61
N LYS A 251 -21.75 7.17 27.10
CA LYS A 251 -20.55 6.40 27.48
C LYS A 251 -19.26 6.99 26.90
N LEU A 252 -19.31 7.46 25.64
CA LEU A 252 -18.11 7.81 24.87
C LEU A 252 -17.82 9.31 24.84
N TYR A 253 -18.85 10.15 24.85
CA TYR A 253 -18.73 11.60 24.81
C TYR A 253 -19.15 12.20 26.16
N GLN A 254 -18.29 12.04 27.17
CA GLN A 254 -18.55 12.58 28.52
C GLN A 254 -18.78 14.10 28.53
N ASN A 255 -18.20 14.82 27.56
CA ASN A 255 -18.36 16.26 27.39
C ASN A 255 -19.54 16.66 26.51
N ALA A 256 -20.30 15.71 25.93
CA ALA A 256 -21.49 16.05 25.17
C ALA A 256 -22.53 16.76 26.08
N PRO A 257 -23.28 17.74 25.56
CA PRO A 257 -24.38 18.36 26.31
C PRO A 257 -25.42 17.32 26.77
N ASP A 258 -26.04 17.55 27.93
CA ASP A 258 -26.86 16.54 28.62
C ASP A 258 -28.11 16.11 27.82
N ASN A 259 -28.68 17.02 27.03
CA ASN A 259 -29.73 16.73 26.05
C ASN A 259 -29.32 15.64 25.05
N PHE A 260 -28.09 15.62 24.53
CA PHE A 260 -27.63 14.53 23.66
C PHE A 260 -27.47 13.21 24.41
N LYS A 261 -26.96 13.25 25.64
CA LYS A 261 -26.78 12.04 26.48
C LYS A 261 -28.12 11.40 26.86
N ASN A 262 -29.15 12.21 27.05
CA ASN A 262 -30.47 11.75 27.49
C ASN A 262 -31.40 11.41 26.32
N ASN A 263 -31.37 12.21 25.25
CA ASN A 263 -32.38 12.14 24.19
C ASN A 263 -31.79 11.71 22.82
N GLY A 264 -30.47 11.77 22.65
CA GLY A 264 -29.78 11.41 21.40
C GLY A 264 -29.86 12.48 20.32
N ILE A 265 -29.49 12.10 19.09
CA ILE A 265 -29.47 12.99 17.93
C ILE A 265 -30.83 12.93 17.23
N LEU A 266 -31.45 14.08 16.97
CA LEU A 266 -32.67 14.19 16.18
C LEU A 266 -32.41 14.79 14.80
N TRP A 267 -31.52 15.77 14.71
CA TRP A 267 -31.16 16.38 13.44
C TRP A 267 -29.66 16.27 13.23
N ILE A 268 -29.27 15.93 12.01
CA ILE A 268 -27.86 15.84 11.64
C ILE A 268 -27.62 16.46 10.27
N ARG A 269 -26.52 17.19 10.14
CA ARG A 269 -26.01 17.73 8.88
C ARG A 269 -24.57 17.29 8.70
N PHE A 270 -24.22 16.83 7.50
CA PHE A 270 -22.86 16.46 7.15
C PHE A 270 -22.17 17.62 6.42
N SER A 271 -21.16 18.20 7.06
CA SER A 271 -20.53 19.45 6.59
C SER A 271 -19.71 19.23 5.32
N SER A 272 -19.21 18.01 5.09
CA SER A 272 -18.38 17.64 3.95
C SER A 272 -19.16 17.14 2.71
N ILE A 273 -20.50 17.07 2.78
CA ILE A 273 -21.35 16.55 1.70
C ILE A 273 -22.12 17.70 1.02
N ASN A 274 -22.11 17.70 -0.32
CA ASN A 274 -22.80 18.69 -1.15
C ASN A 274 -23.78 17.98 -2.11
N PRO A 275 -25.06 18.41 -2.19
CA PRO A 275 -25.74 19.43 -1.37
C PRO A 275 -25.82 19.03 0.11
N SER A 276 -25.68 20.02 0.99
CA SER A 276 -25.65 19.79 2.43
C SER A 276 -27.06 19.83 3.00
N PHE A 277 -27.72 18.67 3.00
CA PHE A 277 -29.03 18.53 3.61
C PHE A 277 -28.97 18.33 5.13
N ILE A 278 -30.08 18.65 5.79
CA ILE A 278 -30.33 18.29 7.17
C ILE A 278 -31.24 17.05 7.17
N TYR A 279 -30.85 16.06 7.95
CA TYR A 279 -31.51 14.77 8.03
C TYR A 279 -32.19 14.62 9.40
N LEU A 280 -33.39 14.05 9.41
CA LEU A 280 -34.08 13.62 10.63
C LEU A 280 -33.57 12.23 11.01
N VAL A 281 -33.21 12.07 12.27
CA VAL A 281 -32.66 10.85 12.85
C VAL A 281 -33.62 10.31 13.89
N LYS A 282 -33.88 9.01 13.84
CA LYS A 282 -34.54 8.28 14.91
C LYS A 282 -33.52 7.97 16.01
N SER A 283 -33.58 8.68 17.13
CA SER A 283 -32.52 8.67 18.13
C SER A 283 -32.30 7.31 18.79
N GLU A 284 -33.30 6.44 18.87
CA GLU A 284 -33.17 5.10 19.47
C GLU A 284 -32.43 4.11 18.58
N THR A 285 -32.40 4.33 17.26
CA THR A 285 -31.76 3.42 16.29
C THR A 285 -30.58 4.07 15.56
N ALA A 286 -30.40 5.39 15.72
CA ALA A 286 -29.45 6.20 14.97
C ALA A 286 -29.65 6.13 13.45
N GLU A 287 -30.90 5.88 13.02
CA GLU A 287 -31.26 5.75 11.61
C GLU A 287 -31.75 7.09 11.04
N ILE A 288 -31.27 7.46 9.85
CA ILE A 288 -31.83 8.57 9.08
C ILE A 288 -33.19 8.16 8.53
N VAL A 289 -34.24 8.88 8.90
CA VAL A 289 -35.63 8.54 8.52
C VAL A 289 -36.27 9.55 7.58
N ASP A 290 -35.74 10.77 7.52
CA ASP A 290 -36.27 11.81 6.62
C ASP A 290 -35.21 12.88 6.29
N VAL A 291 -35.51 13.73 5.31
CA VAL A 291 -34.69 14.88 4.90
C VAL A 291 -35.53 16.15 4.95
N THR A 292 -35.07 17.15 5.69
CA THR A 292 -35.76 18.44 5.75
C THR A 292 -35.20 19.43 4.73
N GLN A 293 -36.10 20.19 4.09
CA GLN A 293 -35.76 21.33 3.23
C GLN A 293 -35.97 22.67 3.92
N ARG A 294 -36.26 22.65 5.23
CA ARG A 294 -36.58 23.86 6.02
C ARG A 294 -35.46 24.90 5.97
N PHE A 295 -34.21 24.44 5.97
CA PHE A 295 -33.03 25.28 5.78
C PHE A 295 -32.21 24.77 4.60
N LYS A 296 -31.63 25.70 3.84
CA LYS A 296 -30.63 25.39 2.82
C LYS A 296 -29.25 25.73 3.39
N CYS A 297 -28.57 24.70 3.84
CA CYS A 297 -27.15 24.72 4.10
C CYS A 297 -26.40 24.14 2.87
#